data_AF-Q8R6N9-F1
#
_entry.id   AF-Q8R6N9-F1
#
_cell.length_a   1.000
_cell.length_b   1.000
_cell.length_c   1.000
_cell.angle_alpha   90.00
_cell.angle_beta   90.00
_cell.angle_gamma   90.00
#
_symmetry.space_group_name_H-M   'P 1'
#
loop_
_entity.id
_entity.type
_entity.pdbx_description
1 polymer ?
#
loop_
_entity_poly.entity_id
_entity_poly.type
_entity_poly.pdbx_seq_one_letter_code
_entity_poly.pdbx_strand_id
1 'polypeptide(L)'
;MPEIRAWEIDKDGSKREVIPKSIKNNNDLISTMGVPNDGYIYVFDHYDPNYASKNWHYASAGTYRLANYTNTPINGTYKQLNTKQIYWNVSTNVSGETTVGNGFLAGIKLKTGVEVDRSQTWYAGKEYGVAFTVPPRTVYYLTNYQVGINSSGLLYWKKYSPSGTSWLGWYTETAGGTVIDKDDINIEVTDSEPM
;
A
#
# COMPACT_ATOMS: atom_id res chain seq x y z
N MET A 1 -4.97 -0.87 -9.39
CA MET A 1 -3.49 -0.86 -9.45
C MET A 1 -3.08 -0.30 -10.81
N PRO A 2 -1.97 0.43 -10.93
CA PRO A 2 -1.54 0.93 -12.23
C PRO A 2 -1.21 -0.22 -13.16
N GLU A 3 -1.46 -0.05 -14.46
CA GLU A 3 -0.91 -0.93 -15.49
C GLU A 3 0.61 -0.87 -15.44
N ILE A 4 1.26 -2.03 -15.50
CA ILE A 4 2.72 -2.13 -15.49
C ILE A 4 3.25 -1.78 -16.88
N ARG A 5 4.02 -0.69 -16.97
CA ARG A 5 4.67 -0.17 -18.18
C ARG A 5 6.09 0.22 -17.85
N ALA A 6 7.01 0.11 -18.81
CA ALA A 6 8.42 0.37 -18.59
C ALA A 6 9.06 1.20 -19.69
N TRP A 7 10.12 1.91 -19.33
CA TRP A 7 10.89 2.73 -20.26
C TRP A 7 12.37 2.65 -19.98
N GLU A 8 13.15 2.73 -21.05
CA GLU A 8 14.56 3.07 -20.99
C GLU A 8 14.73 4.56 -21.27
N ILE A 9 15.61 5.18 -20.49
CA ILE A 9 15.99 6.58 -20.63
C ILE A 9 17.51 6.58 -20.75
N ASP A 10 18.03 6.94 -21.92
CA ASP A 10 19.47 7.06 -22.12
C ASP A 10 20.06 8.27 -21.38
N LYS A 11 21.37 8.46 -21.49
CA LYS A 11 22.07 9.59 -20.86
C LYS A 11 21.65 10.95 -21.41
N ASP A 12 21.16 10.98 -22.65
CA ASP A 12 20.74 12.19 -23.33
C ASP A 12 19.26 12.52 -23.06
N GLY A 13 18.58 11.67 -22.28
CA GLY A 13 17.19 11.84 -21.86
C GLY A 13 16.18 11.26 -22.86
N SER A 14 16.63 10.59 -23.93
CA SER A 14 15.74 9.95 -24.90
C SER A 14 15.02 8.80 -24.24
N LYS A 15 13.69 8.86 -24.25
CA LYS A 15 12.81 7.88 -23.60
C LYS A 15 12.20 6.93 -24.63
N ARG A 16 12.32 5.62 -24.39
CA ARG A 16 11.72 4.58 -25.22
C ARG A 16 10.97 3.58 -24.35
N GLU A 17 9.73 3.25 -24.73
CA GLU A 17 8.96 2.21 -24.04
C GLU A 17 9.52 0.82 -24.37
N VAL A 18 9.60 -0.02 -23.34
CA VAL A 18 10.13 -1.38 -23.43
C VAL A 18 9.23 -2.34 -22.63
N ILE A 19 9.45 -3.63 -22.81
CA ILE A 19 8.73 -4.64 -22.04
C ILE A 19 9.14 -4.55 -20.56
N PRO A 20 8.19 -4.44 -19.62
CA PRO A 20 8.45 -4.48 -18.20
C PRO A 20 9.21 -5.74 -17.75
N LYS A 21 10.13 -5.58 -16.80
CA LYS A 21 10.93 -6.66 -16.21
C LYS A 21 10.08 -7.56 -15.32
N SER A 22 9.01 -7.00 -14.78
CA SER A 22 8.03 -7.74 -13.98
C SER A 22 6.95 -8.45 -14.81
N ILE A 23 7.05 -8.43 -16.15
CA ILE A 23 6.19 -9.19 -17.05
C ILE A 23 6.88 -10.50 -17.47
N LYS A 24 6.08 -11.57 -17.48
CA LYS A 24 6.41 -12.99 -17.70
C LYS A 24 7.54 -13.24 -18.71
N ASN A 25 8.48 -14.13 -18.35
CA ASN A 25 9.42 -14.75 -19.28
C ASN A 25 8.70 -15.85 -20.10
N ASN A 26 9.18 -16.14 -21.32
CA ASN A 26 8.61 -17.01 -22.37
C ASN A 26 8.31 -18.49 -22.01
N ASN A 27 8.35 -18.87 -20.74
CA ASN A 27 8.14 -20.25 -20.25
C ASN A 27 6.97 -20.40 -19.27
N ASP A 28 6.00 -19.47 -19.26
CA ASP A 28 4.84 -19.47 -18.33
C ASP A 28 5.19 -19.50 -16.82
N LEU A 29 6.47 -19.39 -16.49
CA LEU A 29 6.95 -19.22 -15.12
C LEU A 29 6.88 -17.72 -14.78
N ILE A 30 6.16 -17.40 -13.72
CA ILE A 30 6.08 -16.05 -13.14
C ILE A 30 7.49 -15.69 -12.65
N SER A 31 8.29 -15.05 -13.49
CA SER A 31 9.50 -14.38 -13.05
C SER A 31 9.06 -13.03 -12.51
N THR A 32 8.93 -12.91 -11.19
CA THR A 32 8.48 -11.68 -10.56
C THR A 32 9.43 -10.50 -10.80
N MET A 33 10.67 -10.76 -11.23
CA MET A 33 11.71 -9.77 -11.56
C MET A 33 12.80 -10.37 -12.49
N GLY A 34 12.42 -10.91 -13.65
CA GLY A 34 13.41 -11.41 -14.61
C GLY A 34 14.22 -10.26 -15.21
N VAL A 35 15.55 -10.30 -15.14
CA VAL A 35 16.36 -9.40 -15.98
C VAL A 35 16.00 -9.72 -17.44
N PRO A 36 15.69 -8.74 -18.31
CA PRO A 36 15.49 -9.03 -19.71
C PRO A 36 16.76 -9.72 -20.18
N ASN A 37 16.65 -10.77 -20.99
CA ASN A 37 17.84 -11.42 -21.54
C ASN A 37 18.40 -10.57 -22.71
N ASP A 38 18.66 -9.29 -22.43
CA ASP A 38 19.16 -8.27 -23.35
C ASP A 38 20.67 -8.01 -23.16
N GLY A 39 21.27 -8.69 -22.17
CA GLY A 39 22.68 -8.61 -21.84
C GLY A 39 23.05 -7.46 -20.89
N TYR A 40 22.12 -6.59 -20.48
CA TYR A 40 22.42 -5.46 -19.60
C TYR A 40 22.25 -5.80 -18.11
N ILE A 41 22.94 -5.04 -17.26
CA ILE A 41 22.80 -5.16 -15.80
C ILE A 41 21.94 -4.02 -15.29
N TYR A 42 20.95 -4.34 -14.45
CA TYR A 42 20.01 -3.37 -13.88
C TYR A 42 20.04 -3.44 -12.36
N VAL A 43 20.39 -2.33 -11.70
CA VAL A 43 20.48 -2.24 -10.24
C VAL A 43 19.37 -1.33 -9.74
N PHE A 44 18.51 -1.84 -8.85
CA PHE A 44 17.44 -1.04 -8.26
C PHE A 44 18.04 0.13 -7.47
N ASP A 45 17.47 1.31 -7.66
CA ASP A 45 17.95 2.53 -7.04
C ASP A 45 16.92 3.08 -6.04
N HIS A 46 15.71 3.42 -6.51
CA HIS A 46 14.65 3.96 -5.66
C HIS A 46 13.26 3.84 -6.30
N TYR A 47 12.24 4.17 -5.50
CA TYR A 47 10.89 4.47 -5.96
C TYR A 47 10.66 5.98 -5.88
N ASP A 48 10.17 6.58 -6.96
CA ASP A 48 9.77 7.99 -7.01
C ASP A 48 8.24 8.11 -7.13
N PRO A 49 7.54 8.51 -6.05
CA PRO A 49 6.10 8.73 -6.06
C PRO A 49 5.72 10.06 -6.72
N ASN A 50 5.03 9.96 -7.85
CA ASN A 50 4.35 11.10 -8.49
C ASN A 50 3.10 11.52 -7.71
N TYR A 51 2.44 10.55 -7.07
CA TYR A 51 1.23 10.74 -6.28
C TYR A 51 1.30 9.89 -5.02
N ALA A 52 0.93 10.47 -3.89
CA ALA A 52 0.65 9.76 -2.64
C ALA A 52 -0.48 10.48 -1.90
N SER A 53 -1.51 9.75 -1.49
CA SER A 53 -2.66 10.31 -0.77
C SER A 53 -3.17 9.34 0.29
N LYS A 54 -3.71 9.90 1.36
CA LYS A 54 -4.30 9.16 2.46
C LYS A 54 -5.63 8.55 2.03
N ASN A 55 -5.84 7.29 2.42
CA ASN A 55 -7.09 6.55 2.30
C ASN A 55 -7.55 6.16 3.70
N TRP A 56 -8.48 6.94 4.25
CA TRP A 56 -9.04 6.76 5.60
C TRP A 56 -9.85 5.47 5.76
N HIS A 57 -10.26 4.85 4.65
CA HIS A 57 -11.12 3.67 4.61
C HIS A 57 -10.45 2.50 3.90
N TYR A 58 -9.13 2.38 3.99
CA TYR A 58 -8.40 1.38 3.20
C TYR A 58 -8.90 -0.04 3.44
N ALA A 59 -9.08 -0.44 4.70
CA ALA A 59 -9.68 -1.73 5.03
C ALA A 59 -10.33 -1.71 6.41
N SER A 60 -11.52 -2.30 6.54
CA SER A 60 -12.15 -2.48 7.85
C SER A 60 -11.38 -3.48 8.70
N ALA A 61 -10.93 -3.06 9.89
CA ALA A 61 -10.38 -3.92 10.93
C ALA A 61 -11.48 -4.66 11.71
N GLY A 62 -12.69 -4.10 11.74
CA GLY A 62 -13.87 -4.74 12.31
C GLY A 62 -14.95 -3.72 12.66
N THR A 63 -16.20 -4.20 12.67
CA THR A 63 -17.39 -3.42 13.03
C THR A 63 -18.01 -3.96 14.31
N TYR A 64 -18.32 -3.07 15.24
CA TYR A 64 -19.07 -3.34 16.47
C TYR A 64 -20.46 -2.71 16.35
N ARG A 65 -21.52 -3.52 16.48
CA ARG A 65 -22.91 -3.05 16.44
C ARG A 65 -23.45 -2.92 17.86
N LEU A 66 -23.92 -1.72 18.22
CA LEU A 66 -24.54 -1.44 19.51
C LEU A 66 -26.00 -1.02 19.31
N ALA A 67 -26.93 -1.86 19.79
CA ALA A 67 -28.36 -1.60 19.70
C ALA A 67 -28.92 -1.23 21.08
N ASN A 68 -29.49 -0.02 21.19
CA ASN A 68 -30.14 0.43 22.41
C ASN A 68 -31.65 0.24 22.33
N TYR A 69 -32.14 -0.91 22.82
CA TYR A 69 -33.58 -1.17 22.91
C TYR A 69 -34.25 -0.63 24.18
N THR A 70 -33.50 0.10 25.02
CA THR A 70 -34.02 0.67 26.27
C THR A 70 -34.63 2.06 26.04
N ASN A 71 -35.17 2.66 27.12
CA ASN A 71 -35.73 4.01 27.11
C ASN A 71 -34.72 5.08 27.58
N THR A 72 -33.48 4.69 27.90
CA THR A 72 -32.43 5.60 28.37
C THR A 72 -31.20 5.48 27.48
N PRO A 73 -30.40 6.54 27.30
CA PRO A 73 -29.15 6.44 26.56
C PRO A 73 -28.21 5.39 27.18
N ILE A 74 -27.43 4.71 26.34
CA ILE A 74 -26.36 3.80 26.78
C ILE A 74 -25.03 4.30 26.24
N ASN A 75 -23.95 4.07 26.99
CA ASN A 75 -22.59 4.39 26.52
C ASN A 75 -21.97 3.14 25.89
N GLY A 76 -21.25 3.35 24.80
CA GLY A 76 -20.43 2.34 24.16
C GLY A 76 -18.97 2.76 24.10
N THR A 77 -18.10 1.76 24.03
CA THR A 77 -16.69 1.91 23.70
C THR A 77 -16.33 0.94 22.58
N TYR A 78 -15.39 1.31 21.72
CA TYR A 78 -14.88 0.39 20.73
C TYR A 78 -13.91 -0.62 21.35
N LYS A 79 -14.23 -1.91 21.18
CA LYS A 79 -13.33 -3.01 21.50
C LYS A 79 -13.20 -3.93 20.29
N GLN A 80 -11.97 -4.18 19.87
CA GLN A 80 -11.68 -5.09 18.77
C GLN A 80 -12.15 -6.50 19.15
N LEU A 81 -13.11 -7.06 18.41
CA LEU A 81 -13.68 -8.37 18.71
C LEU A 81 -12.77 -9.53 18.31
N ASN A 82 -12.14 -9.42 17.13
CA ASN A 82 -11.34 -10.48 16.53
C ASN A 82 -9.96 -9.96 16.17
N THR A 83 -8.94 -10.81 16.27
CA THR A 83 -7.61 -10.47 15.76
C THR A 83 -7.66 -10.47 14.24
N LYS A 84 -7.23 -9.38 13.62
CA LYS A 84 -7.20 -9.24 12.15
C LYS A 84 -5.89 -8.61 11.72
N GLN A 85 -5.21 -9.25 10.78
CA GLN A 85 -4.03 -8.67 10.13
C GLN A 85 -4.44 -8.12 8.77
N ILE A 86 -4.11 -6.85 8.53
CA ILE A 86 -4.36 -6.16 7.27
C ILE A 86 -3.00 -5.95 6.60
N TYR A 87 -2.92 -6.30 5.33
CA TYR A 87 -1.71 -6.17 4.53
C TYR A 87 -1.86 -5.01 3.54
N TRP A 88 -0.73 -4.46 3.12
CA TRP A 88 -0.64 -3.60 1.94
C TRP A 88 -1.20 -4.32 0.70
N ASN A 89 -1.57 -3.54 -0.31
CA ASN A 89 -2.02 -4.05 -1.60
C ASN A 89 -1.27 -3.27 -2.69
N VAL A 90 -0.19 -3.87 -3.20
CA VAL A 90 0.80 -3.23 -4.07
C VAL A 90 1.08 -4.07 -5.30
N SER A 91 1.53 -3.42 -6.38
CA SER A 91 1.82 -4.08 -7.66
C SER A 91 2.81 -5.24 -7.50
N THR A 92 2.73 -6.21 -8.41
CA THR A 92 3.52 -7.45 -8.34
C THR A 92 5.02 -7.17 -8.38
N ASN A 93 5.45 -6.14 -9.09
CA ASN A 93 6.83 -5.67 -9.11
C ASN A 93 7.33 -5.12 -7.76
N VAL A 94 6.43 -4.58 -6.93
CA VAL A 94 6.76 -4.10 -5.58
C VAL A 94 6.78 -5.25 -4.58
N SER A 95 5.80 -6.15 -4.65
CA SER A 95 5.68 -7.27 -3.71
C SER A 95 6.61 -8.45 -4.02
N GLY A 96 7.09 -8.55 -5.28
CA GLY A 96 7.91 -9.65 -5.75
C GLY A 96 9.36 -9.65 -5.28
N GLU A 97 9.89 -8.52 -4.80
CA GLU A 97 11.27 -8.40 -4.32
C GLU A 97 11.36 -7.51 -3.07
N THR A 98 12.03 -8.01 -2.03
CA THR A 98 12.12 -7.31 -0.73
C THR A 98 12.79 -5.94 -0.84
N THR A 99 13.84 -5.80 -1.65
CA THR A 99 14.57 -4.54 -1.83
C THR A 99 13.69 -3.48 -2.49
N VAL A 100 12.95 -3.87 -3.52
CA VAL A 100 11.98 -2.99 -4.20
C VAL A 100 10.86 -2.59 -3.25
N GLY A 101 10.31 -3.55 -2.49
CA GLY A 101 9.31 -3.28 -1.47
C GLY A 101 9.78 -2.29 -0.39
N ASN A 102 11.04 -2.39 0.05
CA ASN A 102 11.64 -1.44 0.99
C ASN A 102 11.81 -0.05 0.38
N GLY A 103 12.30 0.03 -0.88
CA GLY A 103 12.43 1.29 -1.60
C GLY A 103 11.08 1.98 -1.82
N PHE A 104 10.03 1.20 -2.08
CA PHE A 104 8.66 1.70 -2.21
C PHE A 104 8.15 2.36 -0.93
N LEU A 105 8.30 1.69 0.23
CA LEU A 105 7.94 2.26 1.53
C LEU A 105 8.75 3.52 1.85
N ALA A 106 10.06 3.49 1.59
CA ALA A 106 10.93 4.64 1.81
C ALA A 106 10.54 5.85 0.94
N GLY A 107 10.23 5.63 -0.34
CA GLY A 107 9.77 6.69 -1.24
C GLY A 107 8.46 7.31 -0.78
N ILE A 108 7.50 6.50 -0.33
CA ILE A 108 6.23 7.01 0.23
C ILE A 108 6.51 7.85 1.48
N LYS A 109 7.28 7.34 2.43
CA LYS A 109 7.66 8.07 3.65
C LYS A 109 8.34 9.40 3.34
N LEU A 110 9.27 9.44 2.38
CA LEU A 110 9.94 10.67 1.96
C LEU A 110 8.96 11.70 1.37
N LYS A 111 7.93 11.23 0.65
CA LYS A 111 6.94 12.10 0.01
C LYS A 111 5.89 12.64 0.97
N THR A 112 5.42 11.81 1.91
CA THR A 112 4.29 12.14 2.78
C THR A 112 4.69 12.50 4.20
N GLY A 113 5.89 12.12 4.65
CA GLY A 113 6.33 12.23 6.04
C GLY A 113 5.71 11.20 6.98
N VAL A 114 4.89 10.27 6.46
CA VAL A 114 4.15 9.27 7.25
C VAL A 114 4.95 7.98 7.36
N GLU A 115 4.99 7.37 8.54
CA GLU A 115 5.55 6.03 8.70
C GLU A 115 4.60 4.98 8.13
N VAL A 116 5.12 4.15 7.22
CA VAL A 116 4.32 3.15 6.51
C VAL A 116 4.89 1.74 6.64
N ASP A 117 4.02 0.74 6.56
CA ASP A 117 4.39 -0.67 6.66
C ASP A 117 3.67 -1.56 5.62
N ARG A 118 4.11 -2.82 5.56
CA ARG A 118 3.51 -3.87 4.73
C ARG A 118 2.28 -4.49 5.38
N SER A 119 2.15 -4.40 6.69
CA SER A 119 0.99 -4.95 7.41
C SER A 119 0.83 -4.34 8.79
N GLN A 120 -0.39 -4.43 9.33
CA GLN A 120 -0.68 -4.12 10.72
C GLN A 120 -1.67 -5.15 11.29
N THR A 121 -1.42 -5.54 12.54
CA THR A 121 -2.26 -6.49 13.28
C THR A 121 -3.10 -5.76 14.32
N TRP A 122 -4.40 -5.89 14.18
CA TRP A 122 -5.40 -5.42 15.13
C TRP A 122 -5.76 -6.57 16.07
N TYR A 123 -5.33 -6.50 17.33
CA TYR A 123 -5.52 -7.58 18.29
C TYR A 123 -6.89 -7.58 18.96
N ALA A 124 -7.51 -8.76 19.07
CA ALA A 124 -8.72 -8.95 19.85
C ALA A 124 -8.55 -8.45 21.30
N GLY A 125 -9.61 -7.89 21.85
CA GLY A 125 -9.66 -7.42 23.22
C GLY A 125 -9.07 -6.02 23.45
N LYS A 126 -8.33 -5.47 22.48
CA LYS A 126 -7.77 -4.11 22.58
C LYS A 126 -8.86 -3.07 22.33
N GLU A 127 -8.89 -2.07 23.20
CA GLU A 127 -9.75 -0.90 23.08
C GLU A 127 -8.98 0.20 22.35
N TYR A 128 -9.64 0.83 21.37
CA TYR A 128 -9.09 1.94 20.60
C TYR A 128 -10.05 3.11 20.83
N GLY A 129 -9.60 4.07 21.63
CA GLY A 129 -10.45 4.89 22.50
C GLY A 129 -11.39 5.87 21.80
N VAL A 130 -12.62 5.42 21.55
CA VAL A 130 -13.79 6.29 21.30
C VAL A 130 -14.90 5.85 22.24
N ALA A 131 -15.32 6.75 23.13
CA ALA A 131 -16.53 6.61 23.93
C ALA A 131 -17.65 7.41 23.25
N PHE A 132 -18.84 6.84 23.15
CA PHE A 132 -19.99 7.46 22.50
C PHE A 132 -21.28 7.09 23.23
N THR A 133 -22.31 7.90 23.05
CA THR A 133 -23.64 7.68 23.64
C THR A 133 -24.62 7.29 22.55
N VAL A 134 -25.30 6.15 22.72
CA VAL A 134 -26.36 5.66 21.82
C VAL A 134 -27.72 6.08 22.38
N PRO A 135 -28.49 6.91 21.66
CA PRO A 135 -29.83 7.32 22.08
C PRO A 135 -30.78 6.12 22.29
N PRO A 136 -31.84 6.27 23.10
CA PRO A 136 -32.90 5.27 23.23
C PRO A 136 -33.46 4.86 21.87
N ARG A 137 -33.77 3.58 21.70
CA ARG A 137 -34.44 3.02 20.51
C ARG A 137 -33.66 3.20 19.19
N THR A 138 -32.34 3.30 19.25
CA THR A 138 -31.48 3.42 18.05
C THR A 138 -30.42 2.32 17.97
N VAL A 139 -29.81 2.17 16.79
CA VAL A 139 -28.70 1.25 16.52
C VAL A 139 -27.56 2.06 15.95
N TYR A 140 -26.38 1.90 16.54
CA TYR A 140 -25.16 2.56 16.09
C TYR A 140 -24.11 1.49 15.77
N TYR A 141 -23.22 1.80 14.84
CA TYR A 141 -22.12 0.96 14.39
C TYR A 141 -20.82 1.70 14.62
N LEU A 142 -19.83 1.00 15.18
CA LEU A 142 -18.48 1.49 15.30
C LEU A 142 -17.57 0.67 14.43
N THR A 143 -17.00 1.31 13.41
CA THR A 143 -16.09 0.64 12.50
C THR A 143 -14.73 1.26 12.60
N ASN A 144 -13.77 0.39 12.91
CA ASN A 144 -12.36 0.73 12.85
C ASN A 144 -11.86 0.40 11.44
N TYR A 145 -11.34 1.40 10.75
CA TYR A 145 -10.68 1.29 9.48
C TYR A 145 -9.17 1.46 9.66
N GLN A 146 -8.41 0.55 9.07
CA GLN A 146 -7.01 0.78 8.82
C GLN A 146 -6.88 1.94 7.83
N VAL A 147 -6.09 2.95 8.20
CA VAL A 147 -5.68 4.02 7.30
C VAL A 147 -4.57 3.50 6.40
N GLY A 148 -4.64 3.81 5.12
CA GLY A 148 -3.59 3.49 4.16
C GLY A 148 -3.10 4.71 3.41
N ILE A 149 -1.94 4.60 2.77
CA ILE A 149 -1.41 5.59 1.84
C ILE A 149 -1.43 4.99 0.43
N ASN A 150 -2.31 5.50 -0.43
CA ASN A 150 -2.35 5.12 -1.84
C ASN A 150 -1.27 5.89 -2.59
N SER A 151 -0.36 5.19 -3.25
CA SER A 151 0.76 5.76 -3.98
C SER A 151 0.84 5.21 -5.40
N SER A 152 1.26 6.06 -6.33
CA SER A 152 1.62 5.66 -7.70
C SER A 152 2.81 6.48 -8.20
N GLY A 153 3.68 5.84 -8.97
CA GLY A 153 4.94 6.43 -9.39
C GLY A 153 5.76 5.47 -10.24
N LEU A 154 7.07 5.68 -10.22
CA LEU A 154 8.02 4.90 -10.99
C LEU A 154 9.06 4.28 -10.08
N LEU A 155 9.38 3.02 -10.32
CA LEU A 155 10.59 2.39 -9.83
C LEU A 155 11.73 2.74 -10.78
N TYR A 156 12.90 3.04 -10.24
CA TYR A 156 14.10 3.40 -10.98
C TYR A 156 15.19 2.35 -10.79
N TRP A 157 15.79 1.93 -11.90
CA TRP A 157 16.98 1.10 -11.94
C TRP A 157 18.05 1.78 -12.75
N LYS A 158 19.29 1.76 -12.25
CA LYS A 158 20.46 2.12 -13.04
C LYS A 158 20.74 1.00 -14.04
N LYS A 159 20.76 1.34 -15.33
CA LYS A 159 21.15 0.44 -16.42
C LYS A 159 22.66 0.55 -16.64
N TYR A 160 23.34 -0.59 -16.70
CA TYR A 160 24.77 -0.71 -16.96
C TYR A 160 25.05 -1.60 -18.17
N SER A 161 26.22 -1.42 -18.80
CA SER A 161 26.75 -2.31 -19.83
C SER A 161 26.77 -3.77 -19.38
N PRO A 162 26.86 -4.75 -20.31
CA PRO A 162 26.96 -6.18 -19.93
C PRO A 162 28.10 -6.52 -18.96
N SER A 163 29.20 -5.77 -19.05
CA SER A 163 30.34 -5.85 -18.11
C SER A 163 30.07 -5.25 -16.73
N GLY A 164 28.95 -4.52 -16.54
CA GLY A 164 28.63 -3.77 -15.34
C GLY A 164 29.44 -2.48 -15.14
N THR A 165 30.39 -2.18 -16.02
CA THR A 165 31.39 -1.12 -15.80
C THR A 165 30.94 0.27 -16.23
N SER A 166 30.02 0.37 -17.20
CA SER A 166 29.56 1.67 -17.72
C SER A 166 28.09 1.87 -17.42
N TRP A 167 27.76 2.91 -16.65
CA TRP A 167 26.37 3.36 -16.53
C TRP A 167 25.89 3.84 -17.91
N LEU A 168 24.67 3.47 -18.31
CA LEU A 168 24.09 3.71 -19.63
C LEU A 168 22.80 4.54 -19.59
N GLY A 169 22.24 4.77 -18.40
CA GLY A 169 20.98 5.49 -18.21
C GLY A 169 20.09 4.83 -17.19
N TRP A 170 18.80 5.11 -17.29
CA TRP A 170 17.76 4.59 -16.41
C TRP A 170 16.87 3.58 -17.12
N TYR A 171 16.46 2.59 -16.36
CA TYR A 171 15.27 1.81 -16.64
C TYR A 171 14.22 2.18 -15.61
N THR A 172 12.99 2.42 -16.04
CA THR A 172 11.89 2.79 -15.15
C THR A 172 10.69 1.89 -15.39
N GLU A 173 9.91 1.65 -14.35
CA GLU A 173 8.69 0.84 -14.42
C GLU A 173 7.60 1.43 -13.52
N THR A 174 6.36 1.47 -14.00
CA THR A 174 5.23 1.94 -13.19
C THR A 174 5.00 1.01 -12.00
N ALA A 175 4.77 1.62 -10.84
CA ALA A 175 4.45 0.91 -9.62
C ALA A 175 3.45 1.70 -8.78
N GLY A 176 2.68 0.98 -7.98
CA GLY A 176 1.73 1.61 -7.08
C GLY A 176 0.92 0.63 -6.26
N GLY A 177 0.09 1.19 -5.39
CA GLY A 177 -0.70 0.43 -4.44
C GLY A 177 -1.02 1.23 -3.20
N THR A 178 -1.61 0.55 -2.21
CA THR A 178 -1.89 1.14 -0.91
C THR A 178 -1.05 0.43 0.16
N VAL A 179 -0.28 1.20 0.92
CA VAL A 179 0.50 0.73 2.08
C VAL A 179 -0.20 1.09 3.37
N ILE A 180 0.24 0.50 4.49
CA ILE A 180 -0.37 0.71 5.80
C ILE A 180 0.22 1.97 6.43
N ASP A 181 -0.63 2.91 6.85
CA ASP A 181 -0.24 4.01 7.75
C ASP A 181 -0.13 3.45 9.18
N LYS A 182 1.03 3.59 9.82
CA LYS A 182 1.29 2.99 11.13
C LYS A 182 0.78 3.83 12.30
N ASP A 183 0.65 5.13 12.07
CA ASP A 183 0.46 6.11 13.13
C ASP A 183 -1.02 6.48 13.27
N ASP A 184 -1.76 6.44 12.16
CA ASP A 184 -3.17 6.81 12.13
C ASP A 184 -4.13 5.63 12.31
N ILE A 185 -5.24 5.93 12.99
CA ILE A 185 -6.37 5.04 13.23
C ILE A 185 -7.64 5.81 12.88
N ASN A 186 -8.56 5.19 12.12
CA ASN A 186 -9.86 5.80 11.81
C ASN A 186 -10.99 4.98 12.44
N ILE A 187 -11.68 5.54 13.43
CA ILE A 187 -12.86 4.90 14.04
C ILE A 187 -14.06 5.79 13.78
N GLU A 188 -15.03 5.24 13.09
CA GLU A 188 -16.25 5.95 12.70
C GLU A 188 -17.44 5.41 13.48
N VAL A 189 -18.34 6.34 13.84
CA VAL A 189 -19.61 6.04 14.49
C VAL A 189 -20.71 6.38 13.48
N THR A 190 -21.51 5.39 13.07
CA THR A 190 -22.61 5.57 12.11
C THR A 190 -23.92 5.02 12.67
N ASP A 191 -25.05 5.60 12.26
CA ASP A 191 -26.41 5.12 12.60
C ASP A 191 -26.98 4.15 11.55
N SER A 192 -26.22 3.92 10.49
CA SER A 192 -26.49 2.99 9.41
C SER A 192 -25.37 1.95 9.30
N GLU A 193 -25.72 0.76 8.80
CA GLU A 193 -24.75 -0.32 8.62
C GLU A 193 -23.68 0.11 7.62
N PRO A 194 -22.39 0.02 7.99
CA PRO A 194 -21.29 0.36 7.10
C PRO A 194 -21.24 -0.64 5.93
N MET A 195 -21.10 -0.11 4.72
CA MET A 195 -20.96 -0.87 3.48
C MET A 195 -19.59 -1.54 3.32
#